data_AF-A0A0F9VJ60-F1
#
_entry.id   AF-A0A0F9VJ60-F1
#
_cell.length_a   1.000
_cell.length_b   1.000
_cell.length_c   1.000
_cell.angle_alpha   90.00
_cell.angle_beta   90.00
_cell.angle_gamma   90.00
#
_symmetry.space_group_name_H-M   'P 1'
#
loop_
_entity.id
_entity.type
_entity.pdbx_description
1 polymer ?
#
loop_
_entity_poly.entity_id
_entity_poly.type
_entity_poly.pdbx_seq_one_letter_code
_entity_poly.pdbx_strand_id
1 'polypeptide(L)'
;MNKQQLIEKYFWEQKRKEVITTVLIIVGILVLIYLIGIISLKIDPEGINIGSKEEPYNSTNVFAVGLFWFMILTVLSMVFFGFGWILYLIFEQWLETNWKKAELRVEEEMENKKK
;
A
#
# COMPACT_ATOMS: atom_id res chain seq x y z
N MET A 1 36.26 23.41 13.38
CA MET A 1 35.29 23.29 12.27
C MET A 1 34.33 24.46 12.37
N ASN A 2 34.20 25.27 11.32
CA ASN A 2 33.35 26.46 11.32
C ASN A 2 31.86 26.07 11.16
N LYS A 3 30.91 26.87 11.66
CA LYS A 3 29.47 26.52 11.66
C LYS A 3 28.94 26.12 10.28
N GLN A 4 29.40 26.79 9.22
CA GLN A 4 29.04 26.46 7.83
C GLN A 4 29.52 25.07 7.39
N GLN A 5 30.72 24.64 7.79
CA GLN A 5 31.27 23.33 7.44
C GLN A 5 30.50 22.17 8.09
N LEU A 6 29.96 22.40 9.30
CA LEU A 6 29.09 21.44 9.98
C LEU A 6 27.75 21.30 9.25
N ILE A 7 27.15 22.41 8.84
CA ILE A 7 25.87 22.42 8.10
C ILE A 7 26.02 21.71 6.76
N GLU A 8 27.07 22.02 5.99
CA GLU A 8 27.35 21.35 4.73
C GLU A 8 27.55 19.85 4.93
N LYS A 9 28.34 19.44 5.93
CA LYS A 9 28.57 18.03 6.23
C LYS A 9 27.27 17.28 6.50
N TYR A 10 26.40 17.80 7.38
CA TYR A 10 25.13 17.14 7.72
C TYR A 10 24.14 17.14 6.57
N PHE A 11 24.06 18.22 5.79
CA PHE A 11 23.23 18.29 4.60
C PHE A 11 23.60 17.21 3.58
N TRP A 12 24.89 17.05 3.28
CA TRP A 12 25.37 16.03 2.34
C TRP A 12 25.22 14.61 2.88
N GLU A 13 25.36 14.41 4.19
CA GLU A 13 25.10 13.11 4.81
C GLU A 13 23.62 12.71 4.70
N GLN A 14 22.71 13.64 5.00
CA GLN A 14 21.27 13.42 4.84
C GLN A 14 20.91 13.17 3.37
N LYS A 15 21.38 14.03 2.45
CA LYS A 15 21.06 13.88 1.02
C LYS A 15 21.58 12.58 0.44
N ARG A 16 22.76 12.13 0.85
CA ARG A 16 23.29 10.82 0.46
C ARG A 16 22.39 9.68 0.96
N LYS A 17 21.93 9.72 2.21
CA LYS A 17 21.02 8.70 2.75
C LYS A 17 19.69 8.69 1.98
N GLU A 18 19.13 9.85 1.68
CA GLU A 18 17.90 9.96 0.88
C GLU A 18 18.08 9.37 -0.53
N VAL A 19 19.17 9.72 -1.22
CA VAL A 19 19.49 9.20 -2.56
C VAL A 19 19.70 7.68 -2.53
N ILE A 20 20.51 7.16 -1.60
CA ILE A 20 20.76 5.72 -1.48
C ILE A 20 19.44 4.99 -1.21
N THR A 21 18.64 5.48 -0.28
CA THR A 21 17.33 4.88 0.05
C THR A 21 16.42 4.86 -1.16
N THR A 22 16.36 5.96 -1.91
CA THR A 22 15.53 6.07 -3.12
C THR A 22 15.99 5.08 -4.19
N VAL A 23 17.30 4.97 -4.43
CA VAL A 23 17.86 4.01 -5.38
C VAL A 23 17.54 2.57 -4.96
N LEU A 24 17.69 2.24 -3.67
CA LEU A 24 17.35 0.91 -3.15
C LEU A 24 15.87 0.58 -3.33
N ILE A 25 14.97 1.54 -3.13
CA ILE A 25 13.53 1.36 -3.36
C ILE A 25 13.26 1.06 -4.84
N ILE A 26 13.85 1.84 -5.76
CA ILE A 26 13.68 1.63 -7.21
C ILE A 26 14.20 0.23 -7.61
N VAL A 27 15.39 -0.14 -7.14
CA VAL A 27 15.96 -1.48 -7.41
C VAL A 27 15.06 -2.57 -6.83
N GLY A 28 14.54 -2.40 -5.62
CA GLY A 28 13.61 -3.34 -5.00
C GLY A 28 12.33 -3.54 -5.82
N ILE A 29 11.75 -2.45 -6.34
CA ILE A 29 10.57 -2.50 -7.22
C ILE A 29 10.89 -3.25 -8.52
N LEU A 30 12.03 -2.96 -9.15
CA LEU A 30 12.44 -3.66 -10.38
C LEU A 30 12.63 -5.16 -10.16
N VAL A 31 13.22 -5.56 -9.03
CA VAL A 31 13.37 -6.98 -8.64
C VAL A 31 12.00 -7.62 -8.43
N LEU A 32 11.07 -6.95 -7.74
CA LEU A 32 9.71 -7.46 -7.55
C LEU A 32 8.97 -7.67 -8.88
N ILE A 33 9.04 -6.69 -9.78
CA ILE A 33 8.46 -6.79 -11.13
C ILE A 33 9.02 -8.01 -11.85
N TYR A 34 10.34 -8.19 -11.82
CA TYR A 34 11.00 -9.33 -12.47
C TYR A 34 10.55 -10.68 -11.88
N LEU A 35 10.49 -10.79 -10.54
CA LEU A 35 10.04 -12.01 -9.85
C LEU A 35 8.58 -12.34 -10.17
N ILE A 36 7.69 -11.35 -10.16
CA ILE A 36 6.28 -11.52 -10.54
C ILE A 36 6.19 -12.01 -11.99
N GLY A 37 6.98 -11.43 -12.89
CA GLY A 37 7.06 -11.86 -14.28
C GLY A 37 7.47 -13.33 -14.43
N ILE A 38 8.50 -13.77 -13.72
CA ILE A 38 8.95 -15.18 -13.73
C ILE A 38 7.84 -16.09 -13.21
N ILE A 39 7.23 -15.75 -12.07
CA ILE A 39 6.19 -16.57 -11.44
C ILE A 39 4.99 -16.68 -12.38
N SER A 40 4.58 -15.57 -13.00
CA SER A 40 3.47 -15.56 -13.97
C SER A 40 3.78 -16.45 -15.16
N LEU A 41 4.94 -16.32 -15.79
CA LEU A 41 5.31 -17.11 -16.97
C LEU A 41 5.53 -18.60 -16.64
N LYS A 42 5.80 -18.93 -15.38
CA LYS A 42 5.85 -20.32 -14.92
C LYS A 42 4.45 -20.94 -14.81
N ILE A 43 3.44 -20.14 -14.50
CA ILE A 43 2.03 -20.58 -14.39
C ILE A 43 1.37 -20.59 -15.76
N ASP A 44 1.59 -19.54 -16.55
CA ASP A 44 1.08 -19.37 -17.91
C ASP A 44 2.23 -19.03 -18.87
N PRO A 45 2.83 -20.06 -19.52
CA PRO A 45 3.96 -19.88 -20.43
C PRO A 45 3.62 -19.12 -21.71
N GLU A 46 2.34 -19.04 -22.07
CA GLU A 46 1.90 -18.28 -23.24
C GLU A 46 2.05 -16.77 -23.01
N GLY A 47 2.16 -16.34 -21.75
CA GLY A 47 2.39 -14.95 -21.37
C GLY A 47 1.10 -14.15 -21.27
N ILE A 48 1.20 -12.83 -21.50
CA ILE A 48 0.02 -11.95 -21.46
C ILE A 48 -0.40 -11.60 -22.87
N ASN A 49 -1.71 -11.68 -23.16
CA ASN A 49 -2.26 -11.11 -24.37
C ASN A 49 -2.34 -9.58 -24.23
N ILE A 50 -1.53 -8.89 -25.01
CA ILE A 50 -1.50 -7.42 -25.14
C ILE A 50 -2.11 -6.96 -26.48
N GLY A 51 -2.56 -7.90 -27.32
CA GLY A 51 -3.31 -7.64 -28.55
C GLY A 51 -4.81 -7.47 -28.32
N SER A 52 -5.55 -7.31 -29.42
CA SER A 52 -7.01 -7.26 -29.38
C SER A 52 -7.60 -8.68 -29.36
N LYS A 53 -8.93 -8.79 -29.18
CA LYS A 53 -9.61 -10.09 -29.31
C LYS A 53 -9.57 -10.63 -30.75
N GLU A 54 -9.43 -9.75 -31.74
CA GLU A 54 -9.44 -10.10 -33.16
C GLU A 54 -8.03 -10.44 -33.66
N GLU A 55 -7.00 -9.80 -33.09
CA GLU A 55 -5.58 -10.05 -33.37
C GLU A 55 -4.83 -10.21 -32.04
N PRO A 56 -4.88 -11.41 -31.43
CA PRO A 56 -4.18 -11.66 -30.17
C PRO A 56 -2.67 -11.63 -30.39
N TYR A 57 -1.98 -10.89 -29.53
CA TYR A 57 -0.52 -10.82 -29.51
C TYR A 57 -0.05 -11.08 -28.09
N ASN A 58 0.64 -12.19 -27.90
CA ASN A 58 1.11 -12.60 -26.59
C ASN A 58 2.56 -12.15 -26.37
N SER A 59 2.81 -11.45 -25.26
CA SER A 59 4.16 -11.12 -24.81
C SER A 59 4.60 -12.09 -23.72
N THR A 60 5.73 -12.74 -23.97
CA THR A 60 6.47 -13.56 -22.99
C THR A 60 7.65 -12.82 -22.36
N ASN A 61 7.79 -11.51 -22.61
CA ASN A 61 8.82 -10.70 -21.98
C ASN A 61 8.56 -10.62 -20.46
N VAL A 62 9.49 -11.17 -19.67
CA VAL A 62 9.39 -11.24 -18.20
C VAL A 62 9.10 -9.89 -17.56
N PHE A 63 9.75 -8.82 -18.01
CA PHE A 63 9.52 -7.48 -17.47
C PHE A 63 8.15 -6.93 -17.86
N ALA A 64 7.70 -7.12 -19.10
CA ALA A 64 6.39 -6.66 -19.54
C ALA A 64 5.26 -7.38 -18.80
N VAL A 65 5.35 -8.70 -18.68
CA VAL A 65 4.41 -9.54 -17.92
C VAL A 65 4.41 -9.14 -16.45
N GLY A 66 5.60 -9.01 -15.85
CA GLY A 66 5.76 -8.60 -14.47
C GLY A 66 5.17 -7.23 -14.18
N LEU A 67 5.39 -6.26 -15.07
CA LEU A 67 4.88 -4.90 -14.94
C LEU A 67 3.36 -4.86 -15.04
N PHE A 68 2.79 -5.60 -15.99
CA PHE A 68 1.34 -5.72 -16.15
C PHE A 68 0.67 -6.23 -14.88
N TRP A 69 1.15 -7.34 -14.32
CA TRP A 69 0.63 -7.89 -13.08
C TRP A 69 0.90 -6.99 -11.87
N PHE A 70 2.07 -6.35 -11.80
CA PHE A 70 2.37 -5.39 -10.75
C PHE A 70 1.39 -4.21 -10.74
N MET A 71 1.01 -3.69 -11.91
CA MET A 71 -0.02 -2.64 -12.02
C MET A 71 -1.38 -3.15 -11.52
N ILE A 72 -1.81 -4.34 -11.96
CA ILE A 72 -3.08 -4.93 -11.51
C ILE A 72 -3.09 -5.09 -9.98
N LEU A 73 -2.04 -5.68 -9.41
CA LEU A 73 -1.92 -5.88 -7.97
C LEU A 73 -1.92 -4.55 -7.21
N THR A 74 -1.29 -3.51 -7.75
CA THR A 74 -1.26 -2.17 -7.16
C THR A 74 -2.66 -1.57 -7.12
N VAL A 75 -3.41 -1.62 -8.22
CA VAL A 75 -4.79 -1.13 -8.30
C VAL A 75 -5.69 -1.89 -7.33
N LEU A 76 -5.61 -3.23 -7.32
CA LEU A 76 -6.37 -4.06 -6.37
C LEU A 76 -6.04 -3.68 -4.93
N SER A 77 -4.76 -3.53 -4.59
CA SER A 77 -4.32 -3.14 -3.24
C SER A 77 -4.91 -1.79 -2.81
N MET A 78 -4.95 -0.80 -3.71
CA MET A 78 -5.57 0.50 -3.44
C MET A 78 -7.07 0.38 -3.16
N VAL A 79 -7.78 -0.44 -3.95
CA VAL A 79 -9.20 -0.70 -3.75
C VAL A 79 -9.44 -1.37 -2.40
N PHE A 80 -8.71 -2.44 -2.07
CA PHE A 80 -8.83 -3.14 -0.80
C PHE A 80 -8.50 -2.22 0.39
N PHE A 81 -7.46 -1.40 0.27
CA PHE A 81 -7.11 -0.41 1.30
C PHE A 81 -8.24 0.60 1.50
N GLY A 82 -8.83 1.12 0.43
CA GLY A 82 -9.98 2.03 0.50
C GLY A 82 -11.20 1.42 1.19
N PHE A 83 -11.54 0.17 0.85
CA PHE A 83 -12.61 -0.56 1.53
C PHE A 83 -12.30 -0.79 3.02
N GLY A 84 -11.08 -1.20 3.35
CA GLY A 84 -10.65 -1.40 4.73
C GLY A 84 -10.73 -0.10 5.55
N TRP A 85 -10.36 1.02 4.97
CA TRP A 85 -10.48 2.33 5.59
C TRP A 85 -11.93 2.71 5.88
N ILE A 86 -12.84 2.50 4.93
CA ILE A 86 -14.27 2.76 5.14
C ILE A 86 -14.82 1.88 6.26
N LEU A 87 -14.48 0.58 6.28
CA LEU A 87 -14.90 -0.32 7.36
C LEU A 87 -14.36 0.11 8.71
N TYR A 88 -13.10 0.55 8.77
CA TYR A 88 -12.51 1.11 9.99
C TYR A 88 -13.33 2.29 10.53
N LEU A 89 -13.66 3.27 9.68
CA LEU A 89 -14.46 4.44 10.09
C LEU A 89 -15.85 4.04 10.60
N ILE A 90 -16.52 3.11 9.91
CA ILE A 90 -17.85 2.62 10.33
C ILE A 90 -17.75 1.93 11.70
N PHE A 91 -16.73 1.11 11.89
CA PHE A 91 -16.54 0.37 13.14
C PHE A 91 -16.21 1.29 14.31
N GLU A 92 -15.34 2.28 14.10
CA GLU A 92 -15.02 3.31 15.09
C GLU A 92 -16.27 4.10 15.50
N GLN A 93 -17.06 4.56 14.53
CA GLN A 93 -18.30 5.29 14.80
C GLN A 93 -19.35 4.43 15.53
N TRP A 94 -19.45 3.15 15.16
CA TRP A 94 -20.34 2.20 15.82
C TRP A 94 -19.94 1.95 17.28
N LEU A 95 -18.64 1.78 17.54
CA LEU A 95 -18.11 1.64 18.90
C LEU A 95 -18.41 2.87 19.75
N GLU A 96 -18.15 4.07 19.23
CA GLU A 96 -18.41 5.32 19.94
C GLU A 96 -19.90 5.48 20.27
N THR A 97 -20.78 5.14 19.32
CA THR A 97 -22.23 5.23 19.52
C THR A 97 -22.71 4.26 20.60
N ASN A 98 -22.20 3.04 20.63
CA ASN A 98 -22.57 2.05 21.64
C ASN A 98 -22.00 2.38 23.01
N TRP A 99 -20.79 2.93 23.06
CA TRP A 99 -20.19 3.40 24.30
C TRP A 99 -21.05 4.49 24.95
N LYS A 100 -21.44 5.52 24.19
CA LYS A 100 -22.35 6.58 24.67
C LYS A 100 -23.70 6.03 25.17
N LYS A 101 -24.26 5.03 24.48
CA LYS A 101 -25.49 4.36 24.93
C LYS A 101 -25.31 3.59 26.22
N ALA A 102 -24.14 3.01 26.46
CA ALA A 102 -23.83 2.31 27.70
C ALA A 102 -23.69 3.30 28.87
N GLU A 103 -22.99 4.42 28.66
CA GLU A 103 -22.85 5.49 29.66
C GLU A 103 -24.22 6.04 30.10
N LEU A 104 -25.10 6.33 29.14
CA LEU A 104 -26.46 6.82 29.44
C LEU A 104 -27.27 5.85 30.32
N ARG A 105 -27.18 4.53 30.07
CA ARG A 105 -27.88 3.54 30.92
C ARG A 105 -27.33 3.50 32.33
N VAL A 106 -26.02 3.66 32.49
CA VAL A 106 -25.38 3.69 33.82
C VAL A 106 -25.81 4.94 34.60
N GLU A 107 -25.90 6.09 33.94
CA GLU A 107 -26.43 7.31 34.55
C GLU A 107 -27.90 7.16 35.00
N GLU A 108 -28.76 6.62 34.14
CA GLU A 108 -30.17 6.34 34.46
C GLU A 108 -30.33 5.38 35.66
N GLU A 109 -29.50 4.33 35.75
CA GLU A 109 -29.51 3.42 36.89
C GLU A 109 -29.05 4.08 38.19
N MET A 110 -28.04 4.98 38.12
CA MET A 110 -27.51 5.68 39.29
C MET A 110 -28.50 6.72 39.84
N GLU A 111 -29.24 7.41 38.98
CA GLU A 111 -30.27 8.35 39.40
C GLU A 111 -31.48 7.63 40.03
N ASN A 112 -31.89 6.50 39.46
CA ASN A 112 -33.00 5.71 40.00
C ASN A 112 -32.68 5.07 41.37
N LYS A 113 -31.41 4.77 41.67
CA LYS A 113 -30.99 4.26 42.99
C LYS A 113 -30.90 5.35 44.08
N LYS A 114 -30.95 6.63 43.71
CA LYS A 114 -30.91 7.77 44.65
C LYS A 114 -32.29 8.27 45.08
N LYS A 115 -33.37 7.80 44.43
CA LYS A 115 -34.77 8.05 44.83
C LYS A 115 -35.28 6.91 45.72
#